data_AF-A0A918TF00-F1
#
_entry.id   AF-A0A918TF00-F1
#
_cell.length_a   1.000
_cell.length_b   1.000
_cell.length_c   1.000
_cell.angle_alpha   90.00
_cell.angle_beta   90.00
_cell.angle_gamma   90.00
#
_symmetry.space_group_name_H-M   'P 1'
#
loop_
_entity.id
_entity.type
_entity.pdbx_description
1 polymer ?
#
loop_
_entity_poly.entity_id
_entity_poly.type
_entity_poly.pdbx_seq_one_letter_code
_entity_poly.pdbx_strand_id
1 'polypeptide(L)'
;MNLFRKKKKVVEEATFKSRVNEFWVWWAENADWIRESVDQDGGAAIQPTITEQVNRLGSGFAWVLGPHPEGKEQGHSFTLSPDGMLNYLFLTSYWLEHAPNIKGWHFYSSRQPSLELDGCSIRVGDFQLAAKELWLTPSIDEEREEIHITAWSPIFAEIEESQAYYVLFLLLDEALGENGVSQWLGAIEIKDDRLADSFPLSELPEQVELIKKKHQWKKYPLEDSYTGYQFKNPQENAPRKDMVTLTTQNPSVTLDYYEADGALDNPIPNTGASYQFIQIPITQFPDGEQVDTRAAIEDALQESLDKQHAGRILGGGLGRQYAYIDLLLFDGQNSLDLVNESLDRQEVRKYTILPF
;
A
#
# COMPACT_ATOMS: atom_id res chain seq x y z
N MET A 1 -34.03 -24.29 -39.17
CA MET A 1 -33.12 -24.96 -38.20
C MET A 1 -32.37 -23.83 -37.48
N ASN A 2 -32.84 -23.44 -36.29
CA ASN A 2 -32.29 -22.31 -35.54
C ASN A 2 -30.95 -22.71 -34.91
N LEU A 3 -29.85 -22.11 -35.35
CA LEU A 3 -28.57 -22.16 -34.64
C LEU A 3 -28.58 -21.09 -33.54
N PHE A 4 -28.95 -21.49 -32.33
CA PHE A 4 -28.67 -20.70 -31.14
C PHE A 4 -27.16 -20.69 -30.88
N ARG A 5 -26.51 -19.56 -31.21
CA ARG A 5 -25.14 -19.27 -30.78
C ARG A 5 -25.16 -19.07 -29.26
N LYS A 6 -24.75 -20.08 -28.50
CA LYS A 6 -24.53 -19.95 -27.05
C LYS A 6 -23.52 -18.81 -26.84
N LYS A 7 -23.96 -17.70 -26.23
CA LYS A 7 -23.05 -16.69 -25.69
C LYS A 7 -22.12 -17.41 -24.71
N LYS A 8 -20.80 -17.30 -24.91
CA LYS A 8 -19.83 -17.67 -23.88
C LYS A 8 -20.23 -16.90 -22.62
N LYS A 9 -20.54 -17.62 -21.54
CA LYS A 9 -20.73 -17.02 -20.22
C LYS A 9 -19.36 -16.44 -19.86
N VAL A 10 -19.21 -15.12 -19.93
CA VAL A 10 -18.06 -14.45 -19.32
C VAL A 10 -18.24 -14.74 -17.84
N VAL A 11 -17.34 -15.54 -17.28
CA VAL A 11 -17.25 -15.65 -15.81
C VAL A 11 -16.66 -14.31 -15.42
N GLU A 12 -17.45 -13.44 -14.82
CA GLU A 12 -16.92 -12.23 -14.20
C GLU A 12 -15.87 -12.68 -13.19
N GLU A 13 -14.69 -12.07 -13.30
CA GLU A 13 -13.61 -12.33 -12.36
C GLU A 13 -14.05 -11.88 -10.96
N ALA A 14 -13.73 -12.65 -9.93
CA ALA A 14 -14.08 -12.31 -8.56
C ALA A 14 -13.48 -10.95 -8.19
N THR A 15 -14.30 -10.07 -7.61
CA THR A 15 -13.87 -8.73 -7.18
C THR A 15 -13.00 -8.83 -5.94
N PHE A 16 -12.17 -7.81 -5.67
CA PHE A 16 -11.37 -7.81 -4.44
C PHE A 16 -12.26 -7.87 -3.20
N LYS A 17 -13.39 -7.14 -3.22
CA LYS A 17 -14.40 -7.20 -2.16
C LYS A 17 -14.94 -8.63 -1.92
N SER A 18 -15.27 -9.39 -2.97
CA SER A 18 -15.74 -10.76 -2.77
C SER A 18 -14.64 -11.67 -2.24
N ARG A 19 -13.40 -11.51 -2.71
CA ARG A 19 -12.23 -12.29 -2.23
C ARG A 19 -11.93 -12.03 -0.76
N VAL A 20 -11.99 -10.78 -0.32
CA VAL A 20 -11.81 -10.39 1.09
C VAL A 20 -12.91 -11.01 1.96
N ASN A 21 -14.17 -10.97 1.52
CA ASN A 21 -15.26 -11.63 2.23
C ASN A 21 -15.05 -13.14 2.33
N GLU A 22 -14.65 -13.80 1.24
CA GLU A 22 -14.34 -15.23 1.23
C GLU A 22 -13.18 -15.58 2.17
N PHE A 23 -12.12 -14.78 2.17
CA PHE A 23 -11.00 -14.94 3.10
C PHE A 23 -11.47 -14.88 4.55
N TRP A 24 -12.29 -13.89 4.92
CA TRP A 24 -12.75 -13.72 6.29
C TRP A 24 -13.73 -14.79 6.74
N VAL A 25 -14.62 -15.25 5.86
CA VAL A 25 -15.47 -16.43 6.12
C VAL A 25 -14.60 -17.65 6.39
N TRP A 26 -13.64 -17.93 5.50
CA TRP A 26 -12.72 -19.05 5.67
C TRP A 26 -11.93 -18.93 6.97
N TRP A 27 -11.37 -17.76 7.29
CA TRP A 27 -10.60 -17.58 8.52
C TRP A 27 -11.47 -17.84 9.74
N ALA A 28 -12.68 -17.28 9.81
CA ALA A 28 -13.59 -17.47 10.94
C ALA A 28 -13.96 -18.95 11.16
N GLU A 29 -14.17 -19.71 10.08
CA GLU A 29 -14.44 -21.15 10.13
C GLU A 29 -13.23 -21.99 10.60
N ASN A 30 -12.01 -21.47 10.39
CA ASN A 30 -10.76 -22.21 10.61
C ASN A 30 -9.91 -21.67 11.78
N ALA A 31 -10.35 -20.60 12.45
CA ALA A 31 -9.54 -19.85 13.42
C ALA A 31 -8.99 -20.70 14.58
N ASP A 32 -9.77 -21.65 15.09
CA ASP A 32 -9.33 -22.55 16.17
C ASP A 32 -8.27 -23.55 15.67
N TRP A 33 -8.47 -24.12 14.48
CA TRP A 33 -7.51 -25.03 13.86
C TRP A 33 -6.19 -24.32 13.50
N ILE A 34 -6.26 -23.09 12.99
CA ILE A 34 -5.08 -22.27 12.74
C ILE A 34 -4.35 -22.03 14.07
N ARG A 35 -5.05 -21.62 15.13
CA ARG A 35 -4.44 -21.38 16.45
C ARG A 35 -3.73 -22.63 16.97
N GLU A 36 -4.41 -23.79 16.95
CA GLU A 36 -3.82 -25.06 17.38
C GLU A 36 -2.55 -25.40 16.59
N SER A 37 -2.53 -25.12 15.28
CA SER A 37 -1.35 -25.32 14.45
C SER A 37 -0.21 -24.38 14.86
N VAL A 38 -0.51 -23.10 15.12
CA VAL A 38 0.49 -22.13 15.60
C VAL A 38 1.05 -22.52 16.97
N ASP A 39 0.20 -22.98 17.89
CA ASP A 39 0.63 -23.42 19.23
C ASP A 39 1.51 -24.67 19.17
N GLN A 40 1.30 -25.55 18.19
CA GLN A 40 2.03 -26.80 18.05
C GLN A 40 3.42 -26.63 17.43
N ASP A 41 3.54 -25.87 16.34
CA ASP A 41 4.78 -25.81 15.54
C ASP A 41 5.12 -24.42 15.01
N GLY A 42 4.51 -23.37 15.55
CA GLY A 42 4.65 -22.00 15.05
C GLY A 42 3.95 -21.77 13.71
N GLY A 43 3.09 -22.68 13.28
CA GLY A 43 2.32 -22.59 12.04
C GLY A 43 3.05 -23.17 10.82
N ALA A 44 4.13 -23.93 11.02
CA ALA A 44 4.93 -24.52 9.94
C ALA A 44 4.08 -25.44 9.03
N ALA A 45 3.23 -26.28 9.63
CA ALA A 45 2.38 -27.19 8.86
C ALA A 45 1.26 -26.49 8.07
N ILE A 46 0.80 -25.31 8.52
CA ILE A 46 -0.34 -24.61 7.94
C ILE A 46 0.05 -23.52 6.93
N GLN A 47 1.36 -23.20 6.81
CA GLN A 47 1.83 -22.18 5.86
C GLN A 47 1.33 -22.36 4.42
N PRO A 48 1.31 -23.59 3.84
CA PRO A 48 0.81 -23.75 2.47
C PRO A 48 -0.67 -23.37 2.32
N THR A 49 -1.48 -23.69 3.32
CA THR A 49 -2.91 -23.37 3.32
C THR A 49 -3.15 -21.88 3.46
N ILE A 50 -2.47 -21.21 4.41
CA ILE A 50 -2.57 -19.74 4.56
C ILE A 50 -2.10 -19.05 3.28
N THR A 51 -0.99 -19.51 2.70
CA THR A 51 -0.45 -18.98 1.44
C THR A 51 -1.46 -19.13 0.29
N GLU A 52 -2.15 -20.27 0.20
CA GLU A 52 -3.21 -20.46 -0.80
C GLU A 52 -4.34 -19.44 -0.61
N GLN A 53 -4.76 -19.17 0.63
CA GLN A 53 -5.82 -18.20 0.91
C GLN A 53 -5.40 -16.75 0.63
N VAL A 54 -4.16 -16.37 0.98
CA VAL A 54 -3.61 -15.06 0.62
C VAL A 54 -3.51 -14.91 -0.89
N ASN A 55 -3.06 -15.93 -1.62
CA ASN A 55 -2.99 -15.91 -3.08
C ASN A 55 -4.36 -15.79 -3.76
N ARG A 56 -5.47 -16.13 -3.08
CA ARG A 56 -6.83 -15.88 -3.58
C ARG A 56 -7.21 -14.39 -3.55
N LEU A 57 -6.62 -13.60 -2.66
CA LEU A 57 -6.78 -12.14 -2.63
C LEU A 57 -6.08 -11.49 -3.84
N GLY A 58 -4.94 -12.04 -4.27
CA GLY A 58 -4.18 -11.59 -5.43
C GLY A 58 -2.69 -11.89 -5.28
N SER A 59 -1.91 -11.58 -6.31
CA SER A 59 -0.44 -11.61 -6.24
C SER A 59 0.10 -10.32 -5.65
N GLY A 60 1.23 -10.39 -4.92
CA GLY A 60 1.95 -9.22 -4.39
C GLY A 60 1.80 -8.99 -2.89
N PHE A 61 0.97 -9.78 -2.20
CA PHE A 61 0.87 -9.73 -0.74
C PHE A 61 1.92 -10.63 -0.07
N ALA A 62 2.50 -10.15 1.02
CA ALA A 62 3.22 -10.96 1.99
C ALA A 62 2.33 -11.21 3.21
N TRP A 63 2.68 -12.21 4.03
CA TRP A 63 1.99 -12.44 5.29
C TRP A 63 2.92 -13.00 6.36
N VAL A 64 2.57 -12.76 7.63
CA VAL A 64 3.29 -13.31 8.78
C VAL A 64 2.34 -13.62 9.94
N LEU A 65 2.64 -14.70 10.65
CA LEU A 65 2.02 -15.04 11.93
C LEU A 65 2.90 -14.53 13.07
N GLY A 66 2.27 -13.97 14.10
CA GLY A 66 2.97 -13.42 15.26
C GLY A 66 2.22 -13.67 16.56
N PRO A 67 2.80 -13.28 17.70
CA PRO A 67 2.07 -13.26 18.97
C PRO A 67 0.98 -12.18 18.95
N HIS A 68 -0.06 -12.33 19.77
CA HIS A 68 -1.00 -11.24 20.04
C HIS A 68 -0.26 -10.04 20.69
N PRO A 69 -0.61 -8.77 20.37
CA PRO A 69 0.08 -7.59 20.91
C PRO A 69 0.07 -7.50 22.44
N GLU A 70 -0.96 -8.04 23.08
CA GLU A 70 -1.07 -8.11 24.55
C GLU A 70 -0.35 -9.33 25.16
N GLY A 71 0.40 -10.08 24.36
CA GLY A 71 1.18 -11.25 24.77
C GLY A 71 0.60 -12.59 24.31
N LYS A 72 1.47 -13.61 24.24
CA LYS A 72 1.17 -14.96 23.71
C LYS A 72 -0.02 -15.66 24.39
N GLU A 73 -0.26 -15.38 25.67
CA GLU A 73 -1.39 -15.94 26.43
C GLU A 73 -2.75 -15.45 25.91
N GLN A 74 -2.79 -14.30 25.23
CA GLN A 74 -4.01 -13.75 24.63
C GLN A 74 -4.28 -14.30 23.23
N GLY A 75 -3.36 -15.08 22.68
CA GLY A 75 -3.46 -15.72 21.36
C GLY A 75 -2.40 -15.23 20.39
N HIS A 76 -2.79 -15.09 19.13
CA HIS A 76 -1.89 -14.82 18.01
C HIS A 76 -2.28 -13.56 17.23
N SER A 77 -1.41 -13.14 16.34
CA SER A 77 -1.68 -12.15 15.32
C SER A 77 -1.43 -12.71 13.93
N PHE A 78 -2.15 -12.16 12.94
CA PHE A 78 -1.90 -12.39 11.53
C PHE A 78 -1.78 -11.04 10.83
N THR A 79 -0.70 -10.90 10.07
CA THR A 79 -0.44 -9.70 9.28
C THR A 79 -0.57 -10.04 7.80
N LEU A 80 -1.39 -9.28 7.08
CA LEU A 80 -1.33 -9.18 5.62
C LEU A 80 -0.55 -7.92 5.28
N SER A 81 0.58 -8.05 4.58
CA SER A 81 1.49 -6.94 4.29
C SER A 81 1.49 -6.62 2.79
N PRO A 82 1.54 -5.33 2.42
CA PRO A 82 1.72 -4.90 1.04
C PRO A 82 3.17 -5.03 0.55
N ASP A 83 4.08 -5.62 1.33
CA ASP A 83 5.49 -5.86 1.00
C ASP A 83 6.25 -4.59 0.58
N GLY A 84 5.96 -3.49 1.26
CA GLY A 84 6.48 -2.14 1.01
C GLY A 84 5.87 -1.45 -0.21
N MET A 85 4.93 -2.09 -0.91
CA MET A 85 4.34 -1.56 -2.14
C MET A 85 3.14 -0.65 -1.83
N LEU A 86 3.32 0.66 -2.00
CA LEU A 86 2.26 1.65 -1.71
C LEU A 86 0.96 1.41 -2.51
N ASN A 87 1.06 0.88 -3.73
CA ASN A 87 -0.09 0.47 -4.55
C ASN A 87 -0.91 -0.68 -3.95
N TYR A 88 -0.35 -1.45 -3.02
CA TYR A 88 -1.06 -2.50 -2.28
C TYR A 88 -1.53 -2.06 -0.89
N LEU A 89 -1.04 -0.94 -0.35
CA LEU A 89 -1.39 -0.44 0.99
C LEU A 89 -2.91 -0.36 1.20
N PHE A 90 -3.61 0.27 0.26
CA PHE A 90 -5.06 0.45 0.39
C PHE A 90 -5.85 -0.87 0.26
N LEU A 91 -5.25 -1.90 -0.35
CA LEU A 91 -5.85 -3.25 -0.41
C LEU A 91 -5.73 -3.97 0.93
N THR A 92 -4.59 -3.87 1.61
CA THR A 92 -4.42 -4.48 2.94
C THR A 92 -5.19 -3.72 4.02
N SER A 93 -5.30 -2.39 3.93
CA SER A 93 -6.19 -1.61 4.80
C SER A 93 -7.66 -1.97 4.57
N TYR A 94 -8.12 -2.07 3.32
CA TYR A 94 -9.47 -2.54 3.01
C TYR A 94 -9.73 -3.96 3.58
N TRP A 95 -8.76 -4.87 3.45
CA TRP A 95 -8.85 -6.21 4.04
C TRP A 95 -9.04 -6.14 5.56
N LEU A 96 -8.25 -5.32 6.26
CA LEU A 96 -8.32 -5.16 7.71
C LEU A 96 -9.61 -4.48 8.19
N GLU A 97 -10.09 -3.46 7.47
CA GLU A 97 -11.34 -2.76 7.77
C GLU A 97 -12.56 -3.71 7.76
N HIS A 98 -12.47 -4.82 7.03
CA HIS A 98 -13.51 -5.84 6.92
C HIS A 98 -13.25 -7.07 7.82
N ALA A 99 -12.22 -7.03 8.66
CA ALA A 99 -11.92 -8.12 9.57
C ALA A 99 -13.04 -8.31 10.61
N PRO A 100 -13.61 -9.52 10.77
CA PRO A 100 -14.50 -9.81 11.87
C PRO A 100 -13.73 -9.85 13.20
N ASN A 101 -14.43 -9.63 14.31
CA ASN A 101 -13.85 -9.85 15.62
C ASN A 101 -13.75 -11.36 15.90
N ILE A 102 -12.53 -11.89 15.91
CA ILE A 102 -12.24 -13.31 16.16
C ILE A 102 -11.45 -13.42 17.45
N LYS A 103 -12.03 -14.10 18.44
CA LYS A 103 -11.43 -14.25 19.76
C LYS A 103 -10.04 -14.90 19.67
N GLY A 104 -9.05 -14.27 20.30
CA GLY A 104 -7.67 -14.77 20.35
C GLY A 104 -6.85 -14.47 19.09
N TRP A 105 -7.38 -13.62 18.20
CA TRP A 105 -6.69 -13.16 17.00
C TRP A 105 -6.66 -11.64 16.94
N HIS A 106 -5.49 -11.11 16.58
CA HIS A 106 -5.32 -9.71 16.20
C HIS A 106 -4.86 -9.63 14.74
N PHE A 107 -5.30 -8.62 13.99
CA PHE A 107 -4.99 -8.50 12.57
C PHE A 107 -4.27 -7.19 12.27
N TYR A 108 -3.29 -7.24 11.37
CA TYR A 108 -2.54 -6.07 10.90
C TYR A 108 -2.54 -6.01 9.37
N SER A 109 -2.61 -4.80 8.81
CA SER A 109 -2.51 -4.51 7.37
C SER A 109 -1.08 -4.19 6.90
N SER A 110 -0.09 -4.27 7.79
CA SER A 110 1.32 -4.00 7.53
C SER A 110 2.18 -4.66 8.61
N ARG A 111 3.45 -4.97 8.30
CA ARG A 111 4.37 -5.55 9.29
C ARG A 111 4.60 -4.59 10.45
N GLN A 112 4.48 -5.13 11.66
CA GLN A 112 4.76 -4.40 12.89
C GLN A 112 6.24 -4.52 13.26
N PRO A 113 6.80 -3.54 13.99
CA PRO A 113 8.13 -3.68 14.58
C PRO A 113 8.19 -4.93 15.48
N SER A 114 9.35 -5.59 15.50
CA SER A 114 9.63 -6.72 16.36
C SER A 114 9.82 -6.28 17.81
N LEU A 115 9.28 -7.08 18.74
CA LEU A 115 9.52 -6.88 20.17
C LEU A 115 10.91 -7.37 20.62
N GLU A 116 11.58 -8.19 19.81
CA GLU A 116 12.86 -8.86 20.14
C GLU A 116 13.92 -8.66 19.03
N LEU A 117 14.11 -7.42 18.58
CA LEU A 117 14.98 -7.07 17.47
C LEU A 117 16.42 -7.63 17.58
N ASP A 118 17.02 -7.62 18.77
CA ASP A 118 18.39 -8.15 18.97
C ASP A 118 18.51 -9.66 18.69
N GLY A 119 17.39 -10.39 18.79
CA GLY A 119 17.29 -11.81 18.45
C GLY A 119 17.03 -12.07 16.96
N CYS A 120 16.71 -11.03 16.19
CA CYS A 120 16.38 -11.19 14.78
C CYS A 120 17.62 -11.46 13.93
N SER A 121 17.47 -12.37 12.98
CA SER A 121 18.45 -12.62 11.93
C SER A 121 17.75 -13.10 10.67
N ILE A 122 18.24 -12.64 9.53
CA ILE A 122 17.68 -12.96 8.22
C ILE A 122 18.71 -13.77 7.45
N ARG A 123 18.27 -14.86 6.82
CA ARG A 123 19.12 -15.73 6.00
C ARG A 123 18.90 -15.44 4.52
N VAL A 124 19.98 -15.28 3.77
CA VAL A 124 19.97 -15.13 2.31
C VAL A 124 21.01 -16.05 1.68
N GLY A 125 20.56 -17.04 0.92
CA GLY A 125 21.43 -18.12 0.44
C GLY A 125 22.16 -18.80 1.60
N ASP A 126 23.48 -18.82 1.53
CA ASP A 126 24.37 -19.39 2.56
C ASP A 126 24.75 -18.39 3.67
N PHE A 127 24.33 -17.13 3.54
CA PHE A 127 24.66 -16.06 4.48
C PHE A 127 23.52 -15.82 5.49
N GLN A 128 23.89 -15.35 6.67
CA GLN A 128 22.95 -14.93 7.70
C GLN A 128 23.42 -13.60 8.28
N LEU A 129 22.54 -12.60 8.28
CA LEU A 129 22.78 -11.32 8.93
C LEU A 129 22.00 -11.25 10.23
N ALA A 130 22.68 -11.12 11.36
CA ALA A 130 22.01 -10.77 12.61
C ALA A 130 21.79 -9.25 12.70
N ALA A 131 20.67 -8.84 13.32
CA ALA A 131 20.36 -7.42 13.56
C ALA A 131 21.52 -6.64 14.20
N LYS A 132 22.22 -7.27 15.16
CA LYS A 132 23.38 -6.72 15.88
C LYS A 132 24.63 -6.47 15.01
N GLU A 133 24.67 -7.03 13.80
CA GLU A 133 25.78 -6.88 12.85
C GLU A 133 25.50 -5.79 11.80
N LEU A 134 24.33 -5.16 11.87
CA LEU A 134 23.93 -4.04 11.01
C LEU A 134 24.16 -2.71 11.74
N TRP A 135 24.90 -1.82 11.09
CA TRP A 135 25.22 -0.48 11.59
C TRP A 135 24.67 0.57 10.63
N LEU A 136 24.08 1.63 11.19
CA LEU A 136 23.37 2.66 10.45
C LEU A 136 23.95 4.03 10.77
N THR A 137 24.01 4.89 9.75
CA THR A 137 24.42 6.29 9.88
C THR A 137 23.33 7.19 9.31
N PRO A 138 22.74 8.09 10.10
CA PRO A 138 21.63 8.91 9.66
C PRO A 138 22.11 10.20 8.98
N SER A 139 21.37 10.67 8.00
CA SER A 139 21.41 12.07 7.54
C SER A 139 19.99 12.60 7.36
N ILE A 140 19.80 13.90 7.60
CA ILE A 140 18.46 14.48 7.72
C ILE A 140 18.12 15.24 6.44
N ASP A 141 16.98 14.90 5.83
CA ASP A 141 16.31 15.74 4.84
C ASP A 141 15.18 16.50 5.54
N GLU A 142 15.45 17.78 5.85
CA GLU A 142 14.50 18.68 6.51
C GLU A 142 13.32 19.06 5.62
N GLU A 143 13.50 19.07 4.29
CA GLU A 143 12.46 19.50 3.36
C GLU A 143 11.39 18.41 3.23
N ARG A 144 11.81 17.13 3.23
CA ARG A 144 10.91 15.97 3.13
C ARG A 144 10.50 15.38 4.48
N GLU A 145 11.06 15.90 5.57
CA GLU A 145 10.91 15.33 6.91
C GLU A 145 11.30 13.84 6.94
N GLU A 146 12.44 13.50 6.35
CA GLU A 146 12.93 12.13 6.16
C GLU A 146 14.32 11.93 6.78
N ILE A 147 14.58 10.69 7.19
CA ILE A 147 15.88 10.25 7.70
C ILE A 147 16.49 9.34 6.64
N HIS A 148 17.50 9.83 5.94
CA HIS A 148 18.29 9.00 5.06
C HIS A 148 19.23 8.12 5.88
N ILE A 149 19.43 6.88 5.45
CA ILE A 149 20.21 5.89 6.17
C ILE A 149 21.33 5.36 5.28
N THR A 150 22.57 5.49 5.74
CA THR A 150 23.68 4.72 5.20
C THR A 150 23.90 3.49 6.09
N ALA A 151 23.75 2.31 5.51
CA ALA A 151 23.91 1.02 6.16
C ALA A 151 25.30 0.41 5.88
N TRP A 152 25.82 -0.29 6.88
CA TRP A 152 27.04 -1.08 6.78
C TRP A 152 26.90 -2.38 7.57
N SER A 153 27.42 -3.47 7.01
CA SER A 153 27.63 -4.74 7.70
C SER A 153 28.82 -5.45 7.06
N PRO A 154 29.64 -6.23 7.82
CA PRO A 154 30.78 -6.95 7.26
C PRO A 154 30.41 -7.84 6.07
N ILE A 155 29.22 -8.44 6.07
CA ILE A 155 28.81 -9.40 5.04
C ILE A 155 28.41 -8.74 3.72
N PHE A 156 28.13 -7.43 3.69
CA PHE A 156 27.65 -6.76 2.48
C PHE A 156 28.69 -6.76 1.36
N ALA A 157 29.98 -6.84 1.69
CA ALA A 157 31.05 -7.01 0.72
C ALA A 157 31.14 -8.43 0.13
N GLU A 158 30.44 -9.41 0.74
CA GLU A 158 30.51 -10.83 0.38
C GLU A 158 29.27 -11.33 -0.38
N ILE A 159 28.23 -10.51 -0.49
CA ILE A 159 26.95 -10.88 -1.12
C ILE A 159 26.59 -9.94 -2.27
N GLU A 160 25.72 -10.41 -3.15
CA GLU A 160 25.19 -9.61 -4.25
C GLU A 160 24.40 -8.40 -3.71
N GLU A 161 24.51 -7.25 -4.37
CA GLU A 161 23.87 -6.00 -3.93
C GLU A 161 22.36 -6.16 -3.71
N SER A 162 21.67 -6.87 -4.61
CA SER A 162 20.24 -7.15 -4.48
C SER A 162 19.89 -7.95 -3.24
N GLN A 163 20.75 -8.90 -2.83
CA GLN A 163 20.60 -9.66 -1.60
C GLN A 163 20.88 -8.80 -0.38
N ALA A 164 21.88 -7.92 -0.46
CA ALA A 164 22.21 -6.98 0.60
C ALA A 164 21.04 -6.04 0.91
N TYR A 165 20.45 -5.42 -0.11
CA TYR A 165 19.26 -4.58 0.07
C TYR A 165 18.06 -5.39 0.56
N TYR A 166 17.81 -6.60 0.03
CA TYR A 166 16.71 -7.44 0.50
C TYR A 166 16.78 -7.70 2.01
N VAL A 167 17.94 -8.12 2.50
CA VAL A 167 18.15 -8.38 3.93
C VAL A 167 18.12 -7.09 4.76
N LEU A 168 18.67 -5.99 4.23
CA LEU A 168 18.62 -4.68 4.88
C LEU A 168 17.16 -4.23 5.10
N PHE A 169 16.32 -4.25 4.06
CA PHE A 169 14.92 -3.85 4.18
C PHE A 169 14.14 -4.71 5.17
N LEU A 170 14.33 -6.04 5.15
CA LEU A 170 13.70 -6.91 6.14
C LEU A 170 14.11 -6.55 7.57
N LEU A 171 15.39 -6.27 7.82
CA LEU A 171 15.85 -5.88 9.16
C LEU A 171 15.37 -4.47 9.57
N LEU A 172 15.24 -3.54 8.63
CA LEU A 172 14.65 -2.23 8.89
C LEU A 172 13.16 -2.37 9.24
N ASP A 173 12.42 -3.25 8.56
CA ASP A 173 11.03 -3.58 8.90
C ASP A 173 10.92 -4.24 10.28
N GLU A 174 11.85 -5.13 10.65
CA GLU A 174 11.90 -5.68 12.00
C GLU A 174 12.12 -4.58 13.06
N ALA A 175 12.83 -3.50 12.72
CA ALA A 175 13.12 -2.41 13.65
C ALA A 175 11.99 -1.37 13.75
N LEU A 176 11.41 -0.95 12.63
CA LEU A 176 10.47 0.17 12.56
C LEU A 176 9.05 -0.24 12.14
N GLY A 177 8.85 -1.49 11.73
CA GLY A 177 7.70 -1.88 10.95
C GLY A 177 7.71 -1.27 9.55
N GLU A 178 6.91 -1.83 8.66
CA GLU A 178 6.84 -1.44 7.26
C GLU A 178 6.35 0.01 7.08
N ASN A 179 5.36 0.41 7.88
CA ASN A 179 4.87 1.79 7.89
C ASN A 179 5.92 2.75 8.46
N GLY A 180 6.68 2.34 9.49
CA GLY A 180 7.72 3.18 10.08
C GLY A 180 8.87 3.43 9.10
N VAL A 181 9.30 2.38 8.37
CA VAL A 181 10.25 2.52 7.26
C VAL A 181 9.72 3.49 6.22
N SER A 182 8.51 3.26 5.69
CA SER A 182 7.91 4.06 4.62
C SER A 182 7.64 5.53 5.00
N GLN A 183 7.35 5.81 6.27
CA GLN A 183 7.03 7.17 6.73
C GLN A 183 8.26 7.99 7.10
N TRP A 184 9.28 7.38 7.69
CA TRP A 184 10.35 8.12 8.35
C TRP A 184 11.69 7.98 7.65
N LEU A 185 11.91 6.92 6.88
CA LEU A 185 13.14 6.74 6.13
C LEU A 185 13.00 7.31 4.72
N GLY A 186 14.08 7.93 4.23
CA GLY A 186 14.19 8.42 2.85
C GLY A 186 15.16 7.56 2.05
N ALA A 187 16.21 8.17 1.50
CA ALA A 187 17.25 7.44 0.80
C ALA A 187 17.94 6.42 1.73
N ILE A 188 18.01 5.16 1.28
CA ILE A 188 18.71 4.07 1.96
C ILE A 188 19.83 3.60 1.04
N GLU A 189 21.07 3.64 1.54
CA GLU A 189 22.26 3.29 0.78
C GLU A 189 23.14 2.32 1.58
N ILE A 190 23.85 1.43 0.90
CA ILE A 190 24.87 0.56 1.50
C ILE A 190 26.27 1.11 1.16
N LYS A 191 27.19 1.09 2.13
CA LYS A 191 28.62 1.40 1.91
C LYS A 191 29.51 0.26 2.35
N ASP A 192 30.72 0.23 1.78
CA ASP A 192 31.76 -0.77 2.09
C ASP A 192 32.41 -0.57 3.46
N ASP A 193 32.46 0.69 3.93
CA ASP A 193 33.11 1.08 5.17
C ASP A 193 32.09 1.56 6.22
N ARG A 194 32.31 1.15 7.47
CA ARG A 194 31.56 1.67 8.61
C ARG A 194 31.96 3.13 8.87
N LEU A 195 30.97 4.01 8.99
CA LEU A 195 31.19 5.42 9.30
C LEU A 195 31.39 5.64 10.81
N ALA A 196 32.01 6.77 11.17
CA ALA A 196 32.44 7.04 12.55
C ALA A 196 31.27 7.26 13.52
N ASP A 197 30.16 7.77 13.01
CA ASP A 197 28.92 8.10 13.70
C ASP A 197 27.85 7.01 13.57
N SER A 198 28.21 5.81 13.08
CA SER A 198 27.27 4.71 12.97
C SER A 198 26.86 4.13 14.32
N PHE A 199 25.58 3.86 14.49
CA PHE A 199 24.97 3.18 15.64
C PHE A 199 24.38 1.81 15.21
N PRO A 200 24.20 0.83 16.12
CA PRO A 200 23.63 -0.47 15.76
C PRO A 200 22.14 -0.37 15.45
N LEU A 201 21.60 -1.24 14.58
CA LEU A 201 20.19 -1.25 14.19
C LEU A 201 19.21 -1.17 15.38
N SER A 202 19.55 -1.77 16.53
CA SER A 202 18.70 -1.77 17.72
C SER A 202 18.46 -0.38 18.33
N GLU A 203 19.29 0.61 18.03
CA GLU A 203 19.08 2.00 18.44
C GLU A 203 18.20 2.78 17.45
N LEU A 204 17.92 2.27 16.25
CA LEU A 204 17.18 2.98 15.20
C LEU A 204 15.82 3.52 15.67
N PRO A 205 14.97 2.74 16.37
CA PRO A 205 13.66 3.25 16.81
C PRO A 205 13.78 4.47 17.74
N GLU A 206 14.75 4.45 18.66
CA GLU A 206 14.99 5.57 19.56
C GLU A 206 15.54 6.79 18.79
N GLN A 207 16.46 6.58 17.84
CA GLN A 207 17.00 7.66 17.01
C GLN A 207 15.91 8.35 16.18
N VAL A 208 15.00 7.57 15.59
CA VAL A 208 13.84 8.11 14.84
C VAL A 208 12.97 8.98 15.74
N GLU A 209 12.62 8.51 16.95
CA GLU A 209 11.81 9.29 17.89
C GLU A 209 12.51 10.57 18.39
N LEU A 210 13.82 10.51 18.63
CA LEU A 210 14.62 11.67 19.00
C LEU A 210 14.63 12.73 17.89
N ILE A 211 14.83 12.32 16.64
CA ILE A 211 14.81 13.21 15.47
C ILE A 211 13.42 13.83 15.32
N LYS A 212 12.35 13.02 15.29
CA LYS A 212 10.97 13.49 15.21
C LYS A 212 10.68 14.57 16.25
N LYS A 213 11.06 14.31 17.51
CA LYS A 213 10.84 15.26 18.61
C LYS A 213 11.67 16.53 18.46
N LYS A 214 12.94 16.42 18.07
CA LYS A 214 13.85 17.55 17.90
C LYS A 214 13.37 18.49 16.78
N HIS A 215 12.94 17.93 15.66
CA HIS A 215 12.50 18.68 14.49
C HIS A 215 10.99 18.99 14.50
N GLN A 216 10.26 18.46 15.49
CA GLN A 216 8.80 18.62 15.66
C GLN A 216 7.98 18.08 14.47
N TRP A 217 8.53 17.10 13.76
CA TRP A 217 7.87 16.47 12.61
C TRP A 217 6.61 15.72 13.04
N LYS A 218 5.56 15.85 12.22
CA LYS A 218 4.26 15.21 12.45
C LYS A 218 3.69 14.79 11.11
N LYS A 219 3.71 13.48 10.86
CA LYS A 219 3.07 12.87 9.70
C LYS A 219 1.75 12.23 10.09
N TYR A 220 0.77 12.32 9.21
CA TYR A 220 -0.44 11.51 9.29
C TYR A 220 -0.10 10.05 8.93
N PRO A 221 -0.95 9.08 9.29
CA PRO A 221 -0.87 7.73 8.73
C PRO A 221 -0.72 7.76 7.20
N LEU A 222 -0.03 6.77 6.62
CA LEU A 222 0.20 6.71 5.16
C LEU A 222 -1.12 6.74 4.39
N GLU A 223 -2.11 6.00 4.87
CA GLU A 223 -3.46 5.90 4.29
C GLU A 223 -4.29 7.19 4.37
N ASP A 224 -3.85 8.18 5.15
CA ASP A 224 -4.49 9.49 5.32
C ASP A 224 -3.63 10.64 4.75
N SER A 225 -2.45 10.33 4.21
CA SER A 225 -1.49 11.33 3.74
C SER A 225 -1.68 11.63 2.26
N TYR A 226 -1.68 12.91 1.90
CA TYR A 226 -1.69 13.38 0.51
C TYR A 226 -0.41 14.15 0.22
N THR A 227 0.17 13.93 -0.97
CA THR A 227 1.30 14.72 -1.47
C THR A 227 0.85 15.59 -2.64
N GLY A 228 1.22 16.86 -2.60
CA GLY A 228 0.94 17.85 -3.64
C GLY A 228 2.10 17.99 -4.63
N TYR A 229 1.80 18.03 -5.92
CA TYR A 229 2.75 18.22 -7.01
C TYR A 229 2.33 19.38 -7.91
N GLN A 230 3.33 20.08 -8.47
CA GLN A 230 3.14 21.12 -9.48
C GLN A 230 3.92 20.79 -10.74
N PHE A 231 3.26 20.84 -11.89
CA PHE A 231 3.83 20.55 -13.19
C PHE A 231 4.16 21.84 -13.94
N LYS A 232 5.41 21.98 -14.39
CA LYS A 232 5.89 23.22 -15.04
C LYS A 232 5.55 23.30 -16.52
N ASN A 233 5.49 22.16 -17.21
CA ASN A 233 5.37 22.09 -18.67
C ASN A 233 4.23 21.14 -19.10
N PRO A 234 2.96 21.50 -18.87
CA PRO A 234 1.83 20.69 -19.32
C PRO A 234 1.79 20.57 -20.85
N GLN A 235 1.43 19.38 -21.34
CA GLN A 235 1.34 19.01 -22.75
C GLN A 235 -0.03 18.41 -23.07
N GLU A 236 -0.36 18.26 -24.35
CA GLU A 236 -1.69 17.79 -24.79
C GLU A 236 -1.61 16.51 -25.65
N ASN A 237 -0.50 15.77 -25.53
CA ASN A 237 -0.18 14.60 -26.36
C ASN A 237 -0.59 13.25 -25.75
N ALA A 238 -0.91 13.20 -24.46
CA ALA A 238 -1.35 11.99 -23.76
C ALA A 238 -2.27 12.35 -22.57
N PRO A 239 -3.08 11.39 -22.05
CA PRO A 239 -3.89 11.62 -20.86
C PRO A 239 -3.06 12.17 -19.70
N ARG A 240 -3.65 13.10 -18.93
CA ARG A 240 -3.04 13.75 -17.75
C ARG A 240 -1.79 14.60 -18.01
N LYS A 241 -1.24 14.64 -19.23
CA LYS A 241 -0.09 15.50 -19.53
C LYS A 241 -0.39 16.98 -19.42
N ASP A 242 -1.66 17.38 -19.48
CA ASP A 242 -2.10 18.76 -19.34
C ASP A 242 -2.19 19.23 -17.88
N MET A 243 -1.95 18.32 -16.90
CA MET A 243 -1.97 18.63 -15.47
C MET A 243 -1.03 19.78 -15.12
N VAL A 244 -1.52 20.67 -14.26
CA VAL A 244 -0.79 21.78 -13.65
C VAL A 244 -0.54 21.49 -12.16
N THR A 245 -1.52 20.88 -11.49
CA THR A 245 -1.43 20.47 -10.08
C THR A 245 -1.99 19.07 -9.88
N LEU A 246 -1.45 18.34 -8.90
CA LEU A 246 -1.93 17.04 -8.46
C LEU A 246 -1.88 16.97 -6.94
N THR A 247 -2.89 16.37 -6.33
CA THR A 247 -2.86 15.90 -4.94
C THR A 247 -3.18 14.42 -4.95
N THR A 248 -2.29 13.56 -4.45
CA THR A 248 -2.47 12.09 -4.50
C THR A 248 -1.99 11.43 -3.21
N GLN A 249 -2.67 10.37 -2.79
CA GLN A 249 -2.22 9.45 -1.74
C GLN A 249 -1.30 8.34 -2.28
N ASN A 250 -1.22 8.19 -3.60
CA ASN A 250 -0.42 7.16 -4.25
C ASN A 250 0.41 7.75 -5.39
N PRO A 251 1.50 8.46 -5.07
CA PRO A 251 2.36 9.07 -6.08
C PRO A 251 2.99 8.06 -7.02
N SER A 252 3.29 6.81 -6.61
CA SER A 252 3.88 5.82 -7.53
C SER A 252 2.94 5.53 -8.69
N VAL A 253 1.67 5.22 -8.44
CA VAL A 253 0.71 4.97 -9.54
C VAL A 253 0.50 6.22 -10.39
N THR A 254 0.27 7.38 -9.78
CA THR A 254 -0.09 8.57 -10.54
C THR A 254 1.08 9.15 -11.35
N LEU A 255 2.29 9.20 -10.77
CA LEU A 255 3.46 9.75 -11.42
C LEU A 255 4.05 8.78 -12.43
N ASP A 256 4.10 7.47 -12.15
CA ASP A 256 4.57 6.48 -13.11
C ASP A 256 3.69 6.47 -14.36
N TYR A 257 2.36 6.59 -14.20
CA TYR A 257 1.44 6.75 -15.33
C TYR A 257 1.74 8.02 -16.15
N TYR A 258 1.96 9.14 -15.45
CA TYR A 258 2.29 10.40 -16.09
C TYR A 258 3.62 10.29 -16.85
N GLU A 259 4.65 9.66 -16.28
CA GLU A 259 5.96 9.48 -16.89
C GLU A 259 5.93 8.51 -18.08
N ALA A 260 5.12 7.46 -18.00
CA ALA A 260 4.93 6.45 -19.04
C ALA A 260 4.02 6.89 -20.20
N ASP A 261 3.64 8.17 -20.29
CA ASP A 261 2.71 8.71 -21.30
C ASP A 261 1.37 7.94 -21.36
N GLY A 262 0.92 7.44 -20.21
CA GLY A 262 -0.30 6.64 -20.06
C GLY A 262 -0.19 5.16 -20.46
N ALA A 263 1.03 4.67 -20.70
CA ALA A 263 1.33 3.26 -20.96
C ALA A 263 1.87 2.56 -19.70
N LEU A 264 1.12 2.60 -18.61
CA LEU A 264 1.43 1.87 -17.37
C LEU A 264 0.75 0.49 -17.40
N ASP A 265 1.47 -0.55 -16.99
CA ASP A 265 0.86 -1.85 -16.76
C ASP A 265 -0.01 -1.80 -15.49
N ASN A 266 -1.04 -2.64 -15.41
CA ASN A 266 -1.94 -2.67 -14.24
C ASN A 266 -1.11 -2.77 -12.94
N PRO A 267 -1.18 -1.77 -12.03
CA PRO A 267 -0.33 -1.73 -10.86
C PRO A 267 -0.67 -2.79 -9.81
N ILE A 268 -1.85 -3.41 -9.87
CA ILE A 268 -2.31 -4.44 -8.91
C ILE A 268 -2.93 -5.64 -9.64
N PRO A 269 -2.14 -6.34 -10.48
CA PRO A 269 -2.68 -7.37 -11.35
C PRO A 269 -3.27 -8.55 -10.55
N ASN A 270 -4.35 -9.13 -11.08
CA ASN A 270 -5.02 -10.33 -10.52
C ASN A 270 -5.61 -10.17 -9.10
N THR A 271 -5.81 -8.94 -8.62
CA THR A 271 -6.43 -8.68 -7.31
C THR A 271 -7.96 -8.60 -7.38
N GLY A 272 -8.52 -8.31 -8.56
CA GLY A 272 -9.95 -8.00 -8.69
C GLY A 272 -10.32 -6.59 -8.21
N ALA A 273 -9.34 -5.77 -7.85
CA ALA A 273 -9.47 -4.32 -7.69
C ALA A 273 -8.80 -3.60 -8.87
N SER A 274 -9.10 -2.31 -9.03
CA SER A 274 -8.54 -1.51 -10.12
C SER A 274 -8.32 -0.06 -9.72
N TYR A 275 -7.13 0.47 -10.04
CA TYR A 275 -6.89 1.91 -10.07
C TYR A 275 -7.49 2.48 -11.35
N GLN A 276 -8.30 3.53 -11.21
CA GLN A 276 -8.91 4.25 -12.32
C GLN A 276 -8.88 5.74 -12.05
N PHE A 277 -9.02 6.56 -13.10
CA PHE A 277 -9.27 7.98 -12.94
C PHE A 277 -10.40 8.46 -13.82
N ILE A 278 -11.13 9.45 -13.32
CA ILE A 278 -12.14 10.18 -14.06
C ILE A 278 -11.49 11.41 -14.68
N GLN A 279 -11.70 11.62 -15.97
CA GLN A 279 -11.28 12.79 -16.70
C GLN A 279 -12.52 13.62 -17.08
N ILE A 280 -12.60 14.85 -16.58
CA ILE A 280 -13.77 15.74 -16.74
C ILE A 280 -13.32 17.02 -17.45
N PRO A 281 -13.87 17.40 -18.61
CA PRO A 281 -13.55 18.67 -19.26
C PRO A 281 -13.67 19.85 -18.30
N ILE A 282 -12.60 20.65 -18.18
CA ILE A 282 -12.51 21.77 -17.24
C ILE A 282 -13.57 22.85 -17.53
N THR A 283 -14.10 22.87 -18.75
CA THR A 283 -15.19 23.77 -19.17
C THR A 283 -16.52 23.51 -18.47
N GLN A 284 -16.64 22.41 -17.72
CA GLN A 284 -17.80 22.14 -16.86
C GLN A 284 -17.62 22.71 -15.44
N PHE A 285 -16.45 23.23 -15.11
CA PHE A 285 -16.13 23.79 -13.79
C PHE A 285 -16.24 25.32 -13.87
N PRO A 286 -16.88 25.99 -12.88
CA PRO A 286 -16.93 27.44 -12.86
C PRO A 286 -15.52 28.06 -12.74
N ASP A 287 -15.32 29.18 -13.43
CA ASP A 287 -14.04 29.90 -13.41
C ASP A 287 -13.71 30.39 -12.00
N GLY A 288 -12.58 29.94 -11.46
CA GLY A 288 -12.11 30.29 -10.11
C GLY A 288 -12.58 29.34 -9.01
N GLU A 289 -13.49 28.41 -9.32
CA GLU A 289 -14.05 27.43 -8.37
C GLU A 289 -13.63 26.00 -8.74
N GLN A 290 -12.62 25.82 -9.59
CA GLN A 290 -12.24 24.49 -10.09
C GLN A 290 -11.80 23.53 -8.99
N VAL A 291 -11.09 24.06 -7.97
CA VAL A 291 -10.65 23.26 -6.80
C VAL A 291 -11.86 22.83 -5.98
N ASP A 292 -12.73 23.77 -5.61
CA ASP A 292 -13.90 23.51 -4.76
C ASP A 292 -14.91 22.60 -5.44
N THR A 293 -15.14 22.80 -6.74
CA THR A 293 -16.03 21.94 -7.54
C THR A 293 -15.49 20.53 -7.64
N ARG A 294 -14.17 20.35 -7.82
CA ARG A 294 -13.55 19.01 -7.84
C ARG A 294 -13.72 18.33 -6.47
N ALA A 295 -13.42 19.05 -5.39
CA ALA A 295 -13.55 18.53 -4.03
C ALA A 295 -14.99 18.10 -3.72
N ALA A 296 -15.99 18.88 -4.13
CA ALA A 296 -17.40 18.51 -3.95
C ALA A 296 -17.80 17.23 -4.72
N ILE A 297 -17.25 17.03 -5.93
CA ILE A 297 -17.45 15.79 -6.70
C ILE A 297 -16.75 14.62 -6.00
N GLU A 298 -15.52 14.82 -5.49
CA GLU A 298 -14.78 13.82 -4.72
C GLU A 298 -15.55 13.37 -3.48
N ASP A 299 -16.07 14.31 -2.68
CA ASP A 299 -16.87 14.03 -1.49
C ASP A 299 -18.12 13.20 -1.84
N ALA A 300 -18.84 13.58 -2.91
CA ALA A 300 -20.04 12.86 -3.36
C ALA A 300 -19.72 11.45 -3.90
N LEU A 301 -18.59 11.28 -4.57
CA LEU A 301 -18.12 9.98 -5.03
C LEU A 301 -17.73 9.10 -3.84
N GLN A 302 -16.95 9.64 -2.89
CA GLN A 302 -16.52 8.96 -1.67
C GLN A 302 -17.73 8.49 -0.88
N GLU A 303 -18.71 9.36 -0.64
CA GLU A 303 -19.95 9.01 0.09
C GLU A 303 -20.72 7.87 -0.61
N SER A 304 -20.76 7.87 -1.94
CA SER A 304 -21.45 6.83 -2.72
C SER A 304 -20.73 5.48 -2.67
N LEU A 305 -19.40 5.50 -2.73
CA LEU A 305 -18.56 4.30 -2.69
C LEU A 305 -18.50 3.69 -1.29
N ASP A 306 -18.38 4.51 -0.24
CA ASP A 306 -18.30 4.08 1.16
C ASP A 306 -19.54 3.32 1.60
N LYS A 307 -20.74 3.77 1.20
CA LYS A 307 -22.01 3.10 1.52
C LYS A 307 -22.07 1.64 1.12
N GLN A 308 -21.29 1.24 0.13
CA GLN A 308 -21.21 -0.13 -0.36
C GLN A 308 -19.82 -0.74 -0.23
N HIS A 309 -18.86 -0.06 0.42
CA HIS A 309 -17.46 -0.48 0.47
C HIS A 309 -16.91 -0.81 -0.93
N ALA A 310 -17.28 -0.02 -1.93
CA ALA A 310 -17.05 -0.34 -3.34
C ALA A 310 -15.81 0.35 -3.92
N GLY A 311 -15.21 1.30 -3.22
CA GLY A 311 -14.01 2.00 -3.68
C GLY A 311 -13.59 3.13 -2.75
N ARG A 312 -12.56 3.87 -3.17
CA ARG A 312 -11.96 5.00 -2.45
C ARG A 312 -11.45 6.05 -3.43
N ILE A 313 -11.57 7.32 -3.06
CA ILE A 313 -10.91 8.46 -3.72
C ILE A 313 -9.48 8.59 -3.21
N LEU A 314 -8.53 8.70 -4.12
CA LEU A 314 -7.10 8.82 -3.81
C LEU A 314 -6.55 10.22 -4.04
N GLY A 315 -7.41 11.14 -4.45
CA GLY A 315 -7.08 12.52 -4.81
C GLY A 315 -7.42 12.79 -6.27
N GLY A 316 -6.64 13.67 -6.91
CA GLY A 316 -6.96 14.18 -8.22
C GLY A 316 -6.10 15.37 -8.61
N GLY A 317 -6.26 15.81 -9.86
CA GLY A 317 -5.46 16.87 -10.45
C GLY A 317 -6.29 17.88 -11.22
N LEU A 318 -5.70 19.04 -11.48
CA LEU A 318 -6.25 20.06 -12.37
C LEU A 318 -5.27 20.29 -13.50
N GLY A 319 -5.75 20.13 -14.73
CA GLY A 319 -5.03 20.42 -15.95
C GLY A 319 -5.62 21.59 -16.72
N ARG A 320 -5.01 21.88 -17.87
CA ARG A 320 -5.45 22.96 -18.77
C ARG A 320 -6.75 22.64 -19.50
N GLN A 321 -7.02 21.36 -19.73
CA GLN A 321 -8.19 20.88 -20.46
C GLN A 321 -9.14 20.07 -19.58
N TYR A 322 -8.62 19.41 -18.54
CA TYR A 322 -9.41 18.51 -17.72
C TYR A 322 -9.13 18.64 -16.22
N ALA A 323 -10.15 18.37 -15.41
CA ALA A 323 -10.01 17.97 -14.02
C ALA A 323 -9.94 16.44 -13.95
N TYR A 324 -9.18 15.93 -12.99
CA TYR A 324 -8.93 14.51 -12.77
C TYR A 324 -9.32 14.11 -11.35
N ILE A 325 -9.95 12.96 -11.18
CA ILE A 325 -10.25 12.35 -9.88
C ILE A 325 -9.77 10.91 -9.90
N ASP A 326 -8.93 10.53 -8.95
CA ASP A 326 -8.26 9.24 -8.88
C ASP A 326 -9.03 8.30 -7.92
N LEU A 327 -9.23 7.06 -8.36
CA LEU A 327 -10.09 6.06 -7.73
C LEU A 327 -9.33 4.74 -7.55
N LEU A 328 -9.59 4.06 -6.44
CA LEU A 328 -9.36 2.63 -6.29
C LEU A 328 -10.69 1.93 -6.09
N LEU A 329 -11.07 1.05 -7.01
CA LEU A 329 -12.35 0.35 -7.00
C LEU A 329 -12.18 -1.11 -6.56
N PHE A 330 -13.03 -1.59 -5.66
CA PHE A 330 -12.94 -2.92 -5.05
C PHE A 330 -14.02 -3.90 -5.52
N ASP A 331 -15.08 -3.42 -6.20
CA ASP A 331 -16.31 -4.18 -6.50
C ASP A 331 -16.70 -4.16 -7.99
N GLY A 332 -15.71 -4.07 -8.88
CA GLY A 332 -15.88 -4.22 -10.31
C GLY A 332 -16.97 -3.30 -10.90
N GLN A 333 -17.95 -3.89 -11.60
CA GLN A 333 -19.02 -3.14 -12.26
C GLN A 333 -19.91 -2.38 -11.27
N ASN A 334 -20.15 -2.92 -10.07
CA ASN A 334 -20.95 -2.22 -9.06
C ASN A 334 -20.31 -0.89 -8.65
N SER A 335 -18.99 -0.87 -8.49
CA SER A 335 -18.23 0.36 -8.23
C SER A 335 -18.40 1.38 -9.36
N LEU A 336 -18.32 0.94 -10.62
CA LEU A 336 -18.50 1.80 -11.78
C LEU A 336 -19.91 2.37 -11.88
N ASP A 337 -20.93 1.56 -11.61
CA ASP A 337 -22.32 1.99 -11.60
C ASP A 337 -22.54 3.08 -10.54
N LEU A 338 -21.97 2.90 -9.34
CA LEU A 338 -22.01 3.92 -8.27
C LEU A 338 -21.31 5.22 -8.65
N VAL A 339 -20.16 5.13 -9.34
CA VAL A 339 -19.44 6.31 -9.85
C VAL A 339 -20.31 7.05 -10.86
N ASN A 340 -20.87 6.35 -11.85
CA ASN A 340 -21.73 6.97 -12.88
C ASN A 340 -22.98 7.62 -12.26
N GLU A 341 -23.66 6.94 -11.34
CA GLU A 341 -24.83 7.48 -10.64
C GLU A 341 -24.49 8.71 -9.78
N SER A 342 -23.30 8.75 -9.17
CA SER A 342 -22.84 9.91 -8.42
C SER A 342 -22.54 11.10 -9.34
N LEU A 343 -21.82 10.87 -10.44
CA LEU A 343 -21.53 11.91 -11.44
C LEU A 343 -22.80 12.49 -12.07
N ASP A 344 -23.79 11.64 -12.37
CA ASP A 344 -25.09 12.07 -12.89
C ASP A 344 -25.84 12.97 -11.89
N ARG A 345 -25.78 12.65 -10.58
CA ARG A 345 -26.37 13.47 -9.50
C ARG A 345 -25.65 14.80 -9.30
N GLN A 346 -24.34 14.84 -9.53
CA GLN A 346 -23.54 16.07 -9.53
C GLN A 346 -23.62 16.85 -10.85
N GLU A 347 -24.51 16.44 -11.77
CA GLU A 347 -24.71 17.05 -13.08
C GLU A 347 -23.45 17.10 -13.97
N VAL A 348 -22.48 16.21 -13.76
CA VAL A 348 -21.28 16.09 -14.60
C VAL A 348 -21.67 15.42 -15.92
N ARG A 349 -21.91 16.22 -16.97
CA ARG A 349 -22.50 15.75 -18.24
C ARG A 349 -21.52 15.05 -19.18
N LYS A 350 -20.23 15.36 -19.08
CA LYS A 350 -19.18 14.78 -19.91
C LYS A 350 -18.03 14.34 -19.05
N TYR A 351 -17.65 13.07 -19.15
CA TYR A 351 -16.48 12.53 -18.50
C TYR A 351 -16.02 11.27 -19.22
N THR A 352 -14.83 10.80 -18.88
CA THR A 352 -14.33 9.49 -19.29
C THR A 352 -13.66 8.86 -18.09
N ILE A 353 -13.95 7.58 -17.84
CA ILE A 353 -13.28 6.79 -16.80
C ILE A 353 -12.24 5.93 -17.51
N LEU A 354 -10.99 6.03 -17.09
CA LEU A 354 -9.84 5.35 -17.68
C LEU A 354 -9.11 4.55 -16.61
N PRO A 355 -8.57 3.36 -16.92
CA PRO A 355 -7.63 2.70 -16.02
C PRO A 355 -6.33 3.50 -15.94
N PHE A 356 -5.67 3.39 -14.78
CA PHE A 356 -4.23 3.65 -14.72
C PHE A 356 -3.47 2.52 -15.41
#